data_AF-A0A7S2R0K6-F1
#
_entry.id   AF-A0A7S2R0K6-F1
#
_cell.length_a   1.000
_cell.length_b   1.000
_cell.length_c   1.000
_cell.angle_alpha   90.00
_cell.angle_beta   90.00
_cell.angle_gamma   90.00
#
_symmetry.space_group_name_H-M   'P 1'
#
loop_
_entity.id
_entity.type
_entity.pdbx_description
1 polymer ?
#
loop_
_entity_poly.entity_id
_entity_poly.type
_entity_poly.pdbx_seq_one_letter_code
_entity_poly.pdbx_strand_id
1 'polypeptide(L)'
;AGVRWLPFMKPILEDTRPPNHVGTCGDEDVCCLDVDAARHEYIVPPSALLIQRLRLIVADERDLPLVYLLINVTATVVPLVMVLILSTPSHAYGIAYLATVYGLYLQRFMLALHYGTHVAVFRNDLFIGRTLNALAPMVLAPLFGIPSGVYALHHAVMHHVENNKVGKDLSSTAGFQRDSVLAFLAYWLRFTIGSCVELPMYAWKQKRYSMAAQCALGFAGTFAAYSFTARINSVAALWIFVVPYFVSSLALMFGNWSQHVFVDPDKPHCNYRLSYCAINHSDNQYTFNDGYHTVHHVNS
;
A
#
# COMPACT_ATOMS: atom_id res chain seq x y z
N ALA A 1 16.12 -14.56 2.15
CA ALA A 1 17.24 -14.30 1.24
C ALA A 1 17.44 -12.79 1.21
N GLY A 2 18.45 -12.30 1.92
CA GLY A 2 18.76 -10.87 1.98
C GLY A 2 19.47 -10.44 0.70
N VAL A 3 19.10 -9.28 0.18
CA VAL A 3 19.80 -8.60 -0.91
C VAL A 3 21.28 -8.47 -0.51
N ARG A 4 22.14 -9.28 -1.13
CA ARG A 4 23.59 -9.06 -1.12
C ARG A 4 23.84 -7.90 -2.06
N TRP A 5 24.19 -6.74 -1.51
CA TRP A 5 24.85 -5.70 -2.27
C TRP A 5 26.10 -6.32 -2.91
N LEU A 6 26.18 -6.29 -4.24
CA LEU A 6 27.35 -6.74 -4.99
C LEU A 6 28.59 -5.97 -4.50
N PRO A 7 29.77 -6.61 -4.40
CA PRO A 7 31.00 -5.88 -4.12
C PRO A 7 31.26 -4.92 -5.28
N PHE A 8 31.24 -3.62 -4.98
CA PHE A 8 31.58 -2.57 -5.92
C PHE A 8 32.96 -2.86 -6.55
N MET A 9 33.01 -2.84 -7.88
CA MET A 9 34.25 -2.92 -8.65
C MET A 9 35.21 -1.80 -8.22
N LYS A 10 36.52 -2.11 -8.25
CA LYS A 10 37.62 -1.19 -7.95
C LYS A 10 37.52 0.13 -8.75
N PRO A 11 37.95 1.26 -8.16
CA PRO A 11 37.76 2.58 -8.73
C PRO A 11 38.64 2.75 -9.98
N ILE A 12 38.00 3.06 -11.10
CA ILE A 12 38.65 3.62 -12.28
C ILE A 12 38.30 5.12 -12.24
N LEU A 13 39.32 5.94 -11.96
CA LEU A 13 39.33 7.41 -11.91
C LEU A 13 38.64 8.01 -10.68
N GLU A 14 39.30 9.00 -10.07
CA GLU A 14 38.79 9.80 -8.95
C GLU A 14 37.52 10.54 -9.37
N ASP A 15 36.38 9.90 -9.11
CA ASP A 15 35.09 10.56 -9.18
C ASP A 15 35.00 11.54 -8.01
N THR A 16 35.13 12.83 -8.30
CA THR A 16 35.01 13.92 -7.32
C THR A 16 33.56 14.19 -6.92
N ARG A 17 32.60 13.48 -7.54
CA ARG A 17 31.18 13.63 -7.24
C ARG A 17 30.86 12.99 -5.89
N PRO A 18 29.88 13.53 -5.16
CA PRO A 18 29.51 13.02 -3.85
C PRO A 18 29.03 11.57 -3.95
N PRO A 19 29.19 10.76 -2.90
CA PRO A 19 28.87 9.32 -2.92
C PRO A 19 27.39 9.00 -3.16
N ASN A 20 26.50 10.00 -3.05
CA ASN A 20 25.08 9.89 -3.37
C ASN A 20 24.71 10.46 -4.76
N HIS A 21 25.67 10.77 -5.62
CA HIS A 21 25.42 11.18 -7.00
C HIS A 21 24.72 10.07 -7.79
N VAL A 22 23.64 10.42 -8.50
CA VAL A 22 22.82 9.45 -9.27
C VAL A 22 22.62 9.83 -10.74
N GLY A 23 23.03 11.02 -11.16
CA GLY A 23 22.93 11.45 -12.55
C GLY A 23 22.98 12.95 -12.72
N THR A 24 22.52 13.45 -13.87
CA THR A 24 22.42 14.89 -14.16
C THR A 24 21.05 15.22 -14.75
N CYS A 25 20.58 16.45 -14.50
CA CYS A 25 19.41 17.03 -15.13
C CYS A 25 19.83 18.32 -15.84
N GLY A 26 20.06 18.23 -17.16
CA GLY A 26 20.78 19.29 -17.87
C GLY A 26 22.21 19.39 -17.35
N ASP A 27 22.59 20.58 -16.88
CA ASP A 27 23.92 20.87 -16.34
C ASP A 27 24.03 20.65 -14.81
N GLU A 28 22.93 20.31 -14.14
CA GLU A 28 22.90 20.12 -12.69
C GLU A 28 23.14 18.65 -12.31
N ASP A 29 24.05 18.43 -11.36
CA ASP A 29 24.22 17.13 -10.71
C ASP A 29 23.01 16.80 -9.82
N VAL A 30 22.49 15.59 -9.98
CA VAL A 30 21.40 15.07 -9.16
C VAL A 30 21.98 14.09 -8.15
N CYS A 31 21.76 14.38 -6.87
CA CYS A 31 22.13 13.50 -5.76
C CYS A 31 20.88 12.88 -5.13
N CYS A 32 21.00 11.66 -4.61
CA CYS A 32 19.97 10.99 -3.85
C CYS A 32 19.98 11.50 -2.41
N LEU A 33 19.04 12.39 -2.08
CA LEU A 33 18.86 12.98 -0.75
C LEU A 33 17.98 12.10 0.15
N ASP A 34 17.22 11.16 -0.43
CA ASP A 34 16.35 10.24 0.32
C ASP A 34 17.12 9.35 1.30
N VAL A 35 18.42 9.14 1.08
CA VAL A 35 19.30 8.35 1.97
C VAL A 35 19.49 8.99 3.35
N ASP A 36 19.46 10.31 3.42
CA ASP A 36 19.67 11.09 4.63
C ASP A 36 18.38 11.77 5.13
N ALA A 37 17.28 11.63 4.39
CA ALA A 37 16.02 12.27 4.70
C ALA A 37 15.40 11.74 6.01
N ALA A 38 14.85 12.66 6.80
CA ALA A 38 14.09 12.31 7.99
C ALA A 38 12.90 11.41 7.63
N ARG A 39 12.68 10.38 8.45
CA ARG A 39 11.65 9.37 8.22
C ARG A 39 10.41 9.71 9.06
N HIS A 40 9.23 9.65 8.45
CA HIS A 40 7.96 10.10 9.03
C HIS A 40 6.82 9.08 8.84
N GLU A 41 7.13 7.79 8.75
CA GLU A 41 6.15 6.72 8.47
C GLU A 41 5.25 6.38 9.67
N TYR A 42 5.53 6.93 10.85
CA TYR A 42 4.68 6.85 12.04
C TYR A 42 4.60 8.21 12.75
N ILE A 43 3.64 8.38 13.66
CA ILE A 43 3.40 9.66 14.36
C ILE A 43 4.16 9.72 15.68
N VAL A 44 3.98 8.71 16.54
CA VAL A 44 4.64 8.65 17.86
C VAL A 44 5.39 7.32 17.99
N PRO A 45 6.68 7.32 18.39
CA PRO A 45 7.40 6.09 18.64
C PRO A 45 6.89 5.41 19.93
N PRO A 46 6.89 4.07 20.00
CA PRO A 46 6.60 3.36 21.25
C PRO A 46 7.65 3.65 22.33
N SER A 47 7.33 3.33 23.59
CA SER A 47 8.30 3.45 24.69
C SER A 47 9.52 2.54 24.47
N ALA A 48 10.68 2.92 25.02
CA ALA A 48 11.91 2.14 24.89
C ALA A 48 11.74 0.68 25.35
N LEU A 49 10.96 0.45 26.42
CA LEU A 49 10.63 -0.88 26.90
C LEU A 49 9.83 -1.68 25.87
N LEU A 50 8.82 -1.07 25.24
CA LEU A 50 8.02 -1.74 24.21
C LEU A 50 8.88 -2.04 22.98
N ILE A 51 9.74 -1.11 22.54
CA ILE A 51 10.69 -1.34 21.44
C ILE A 51 11.58 -2.56 21.73
N GLN A 52 12.13 -2.68 22.95
CA GLN A 52 12.94 -3.83 23.33
C GLN A 52 12.16 -5.16 23.23
N ARG A 53 10.88 -5.16 23.60
CA ARG A 53 10.02 -6.35 23.46
C ARG A 53 9.69 -6.66 21.99
N LEU A 54 9.44 -5.64 21.17
CA LEU A 54 9.15 -5.80 19.74
C LEU A 54 10.30 -6.46 18.98
N ARG A 55 11.55 -6.15 19.32
CA ARG A 55 12.74 -6.80 18.72
C ARG A 55 12.77 -8.32 18.87
N LEU A 56 12.08 -8.88 19.87
CA LEU A 56 12.02 -10.32 20.08
C LEU A 56 11.06 -11.02 19.08
N ILE A 57 10.12 -10.28 18.51
CA ILE A 57 9.04 -10.81 17.69
C ILE A 57 9.05 -10.29 16.24
N VAL A 58 9.73 -9.18 15.96
CA VAL A 58 9.92 -8.67 14.59
C VAL A 58 10.89 -9.57 13.82
N ALA A 59 10.69 -9.73 12.52
CA ALA A 59 11.57 -10.55 11.69
C ALA A 59 12.89 -9.84 11.38
N ASP A 60 12.83 -8.53 11.15
CA ASP A 60 13.97 -7.66 10.87
C ASP A 60 13.79 -6.31 11.59
N GLU A 61 14.84 -5.81 12.23
CA GLU A 61 14.76 -4.53 12.95
C GLU A 61 14.52 -3.34 12.03
N ARG A 62 14.84 -3.47 10.74
CA ARG A 62 14.56 -2.42 9.73
C ARG A 62 13.07 -2.22 9.51
N ASP A 63 12.23 -3.20 9.86
CA ASP A 63 10.78 -3.11 9.72
C ASP A 63 10.09 -2.49 10.97
N LEU A 64 10.86 -2.12 12.00
CA LEU A 64 10.32 -1.49 13.21
C LEU A 64 9.47 -0.23 12.95
N PRO A 65 9.82 0.69 12.02
CA PRO A 65 8.96 1.84 11.70
C PRO A 65 7.56 1.43 11.24
N LEU A 66 7.44 0.34 10.47
CA LEU A 66 6.17 -0.23 10.03
C LEU A 66 5.38 -0.73 11.25
N VAL A 67 6.04 -1.46 12.16
CA VAL A 67 5.42 -1.91 13.42
C VAL A 67 4.93 -0.74 14.26
N TYR A 68 5.71 0.34 14.35
CA TYR A 68 5.33 1.53 15.11
C TYR A 68 4.07 2.16 14.53
N LEU A 69 3.99 2.28 13.21
CA LEU A 69 2.78 2.75 12.53
C LEU A 69 1.58 1.85 12.84
N LEU A 70 1.71 0.52 12.79
CA LEU A 70 0.58 -0.38 13.10
C LEU A 70 0.10 -0.22 14.54
N ILE A 71 1.00 0.04 15.49
CA ILE A 71 0.64 0.38 16.88
C ILE A 71 -0.11 1.71 16.92
N ASN A 72 0.39 2.75 16.24
CA ASN A 72 -0.27 4.06 16.17
C ASN A 72 -1.69 3.93 15.59
N VAL A 73 -1.84 3.23 14.46
CA VAL A 73 -3.13 3.00 13.80
C VAL A 73 -4.07 2.21 14.71
N THR A 74 -3.59 1.13 15.35
CA THR A 74 -4.44 0.33 16.24
C THR A 74 -4.87 1.13 17.46
N ALA A 75 -3.96 1.90 18.06
CA ALA A 75 -4.22 2.69 19.27
C ALA A 75 -5.11 3.91 19.02
N THR A 76 -5.27 4.36 17.76
CA THR A 76 -6.06 5.54 17.40
C THR A 76 -7.32 5.19 16.63
N VAL A 77 -7.19 4.49 15.51
CA VAL A 77 -8.29 4.22 14.57
C VAL A 77 -9.33 3.31 15.20
N VAL A 78 -8.93 2.25 15.92
CA VAL A 78 -9.90 1.31 16.51
C VAL A 78 -10.76 1.99 17.59
N PRO A 79 -10.19 2.72 18.57
CA PRO A 79 -11.01 3.50 19.50
C PRO A 79 -11.91 4.54 18.81
N LEU A 80 -11.40 5.26 17.81
CA LEU A 80 -12.19 6.26 17.07
C LEU A 80 -13.38 5.63 16.33
N VAL A 81 -13.18 4.45 15.73
CA VAL A 81 -14.26 3.67 15.11
C VAL A 81 -15.32 3.30 16.15
N MET A 82 -14.91 2.79 17.32
CA MET A 82 -15.85 2.44 18.38
C MET A 82 -16.63 3.66 18.89
N VAL A 83 -15.95 4.79 19.09
CA VAL A 83 -16.59 6.06 19.46
C VAL A 83 -17.61 6.46 18.40
N LEU A 84 -17.26 6.41 17.12
CA LEU A 84 -18.16 6.81 16.04
C LEU A 84 -19.40 5.91 15.96
N ILE A 85 -19.25 4.60 16.14
CA ILE A 85 -20.36 3.64 16.16
C ILE A 85 -21.31 3.90 17.33
N LEU A 86 -20.76 4.14 18.53
CA LEU A 86 -21.53 4.31 19.77
C LEU A 86 -22.09 5.73 19.98
N SER A 87 -21.63 6.70 19.19
CA SER A 87 -22.11 8.08 19.25
C SER A 87 -23.46 8.26 18.56
N THR A 88 -24.10 9.41 18.80
CA THR A 88 -25.26 9.82 18.02
C THR A 88 -24.90 9.90 16.54
N PRO A 89 -25.76 9.42 15.62
CA PRO A 89 -25.51 9.50 14.18
C PRO A 89 -25.26 10.95 13.76
N SER A 90 -24.06 11.23 13.25
CA SER A 90 -23.62 12.58 12.88
C SER A 90 -22.62 12.53 11.73
N HIS A 91 -22.97 13.16 10.61
CA HIS A 91 -22.05 13.29 9.49
C HIS A 91 -20.84 14.17 9.83
N ALA A 92 -21.00 15.14 10.75
CA ALA A 92 -19.87 15.96 11.21
C ALA A 92 -18.82 15.12 11.93
N TYR A 93 -19.24 14.18 12.78
CA TYR A 93 -18.31 13.23 13.43
C TYR A 93 -17.64 12.31 12.41
N GLY A 94 -18.39 11.86 11.41
CA GLY A 94 -17.84 11.07 10.30
C GLY A 94 -16.79 11.82 9.47
N ILE A 95 -17.04 13.08 9.13
CA ILE A 95 -16.09 13.94 8.42
C ILE A 95 -14.84 14.17 9.28
N ALA A 96 -15.00 14.50 10.56
CA ALA A 96 -13.88 14.71 11.47
C ALA A 96 -13.04 13.43 11.66
N TYR A 97 -13.71 12.28 11.79
CA TYR A 97 -13.07 10.96 11.81
C TYR A 97 -12.25 10.73 10.54
N LEU A 98 -12.87 10.88 9.36
CA LEU A 98 -12.19 10.62 8.09
C LEU A 98 -11.00 11.55 7.91
N ALA A 99 -11.18 12.86 8.11
CA ALA A 99 -10.12 13.85 7.99
C ALA A 99 -8.93 13.54 8.92
N THR A 100 -9.21 13.14 10.16
CA THR A 100 -8.18 12.76 11.14
C THR A 100 -7.45 11.49 10.72
N VAL A 101 -8.18 10.41 10.43
CA VAL A 101 -7.57 9.11 10.09
C VAL A 101 -6.82 9.19 8.77
N TYR A 102 -7.38 9.84 7.76
CA TYR A 102 -6.78 9.89 6.43
C TYR A 102 -5.61 10.86 6.39
N GLY A 103 -5.74 12.04 7.02
CA GLY A 103 -4.63 13.00 7.10
C GLY A 103 -3.42 12.45 7.85
N LEU A 104 -3.64 11.67 8.91
CA LEU A 104 -2.55 11.08 9.68
C LEU A 104 -2.00 9.80 9.06
N TYR A 105 -2.86 8.91 8.53
CA TYR A 105 -2.47 7.53 8.30
C TYR A 105 -2.68 6.99 6.90
N LEU A 106 -3.42 7.64 5.97
CA LEU A 106 -3.77 7.01 4.69
C LEU A 106 -2.53 6.52 3.91
N GLN A 107 -1.63 7.44 3.54
CA GLN A 107 -0.43 7.11 2.76
C GLN A 107 0.45 6.09 3.50
N ARG A 108 0.75 6.36 4.77
CA ARG A 108 1.58 5.50 5.64
C ARG A 108 1.02 4.09 5.72
N PHE A 109 -0.28 3.95 6.01
CA PHE A 109 -0.92 2.65 6.22
C PHE A 109 -1.03 1.87 4.91
N MET A 110 -1.40 2.52 3.80
CA MET A 110 -1.45 1.85 2.50
C MET A 110 -0.10 1.27 2.12
N LEU A 111 0.98 2.03 2.35
CA LEU A 111 2.32 1.52 2.06
C LEU A 111 2.82 0.51 3.09
N ALA A 112 2.48 0.63 4.36
CA ALA A 112 2.75 -0.45 5.32
C ALA A 112 2.05 -1.75 4.94
N LEU A 113 0.80 -1.68 4.46
CA LEU A 113 0.06 -2.84 3.93
C LEU A 113 0.75 -3.41 2.68
N HIS A 114 1.21 -2.53 1.79
CA HIS A 114 1.99 -2.89 0.61
C HIS A 114 3.28 -3.65 0.98
N TYR A 115 4.17 -3.05 1.78
CA TYR A 115 5.43 -3.68 2.18
C TYR A 115 5.19 -4.97 2.98
N GLY A 116 4.23 -4.97 3.91
CA GLY A 116 3.86 -6.15 4.69
C GLY A 116 3.26 -7.29 3.87
N THR A 117 2.94 -7.06 2.59
CA THR A 117 2.54 -8.13 1.66
C THR A 117 3.75 -8.85 1.06
N HIS A 118 4.87 -8.15 0.87
CA HIS A 118 6.10 -8.69 0.30
C HIS A 118 6.99 -9.38 1.33
N VAL A 119 6.96 -8.90 2.57
CA VAL A 119 7.76 -9.44 3.67
C VAL A 119 6.91 -9.66 4.92
N ALA A 120 7.21 -10.74 5.65
CA ALA A 120 6.63 -10.97 6.95
C ALA A 120 7.30 -10.07 7.99
N VAL A 121 6.59 -9.02 8.42
CA VAL A 121 7.09 -8.03 9.39
C VAL A 121 7.39 -8.69 10.74
N PHE A 122 6.53 -9.60 11.19
CA PHE A 122 6.73 -10.39 12.39
C PHE A 122 7.19 -11.81 12.06
N ARG A 123 7.90 -12.42 13.02
CA ARG A 123 8.39 -13.79 12.95
C ARG A 123 7.28 -14.81 12.78
N ASN A 124 7.27 -15.50 11.64
CA ASN A 124 6.26 -16.51 11.32
C ASN A 124 6.44 -17.84 12.09
N ASP A 125 7.60 -18.09 12.69
CA ASP A 125 7.80 -19.24 13.58
C ASP A 125 7.05 -19.09 14.91
N LEU A 126 6.73 -17.85 15.30
CA LEU A 126 5.95 -17.55 16.49
C LEU A 126 4.45 -17.45 16.18
N PHE A 127 3.60 -18.04 17.03
CA PHE A 127 2.14 -17.91 16.90
C PHE A 127 1.68 -16.45 16.95
N ILE A 128 2.25 -15.66 17.88
CA ILE A 128 1.95 -14.24 17.99
C ILE A 128 2.37 -13.47 16.73
N GLY A 129 3.50 -13.80 16.12
CA GLY A 129 3.98 -13.14 14.92
C GLY A 129 3.06 -13.41 13.72
N ARG A 130 2.63 -14.66 13.51
CA ARG A 130 1.63 -14.98 12.47
C ARG A 130 0.33 -14.22 12.65
N THR A 131 -0.13 -14.09 13.89
CA THR A 131 -1.36 -13.36 14.22
C THR A 131 -1.21 -11.86 13.92
N LEU A 132 -0.08 -11.26 14.28
CA LEU A 132 0.18 -9.85 14.02
C LEU A 132 0.36 -9.54 12.52
N ASN A 133 0.98 -10.44 11.75
CA ASN A 133 1.05 -10.32 10.28
C ASN A 133 -0.33 -10.34 9.62
N ALA A 134 -1.32 -11.04 10.21
CA ALA A 134 -2.68 -11.08 9.69
C ALA A 134 -3.52 -9.83 10.08
N LEU A 135 -3.14 -9.10 11.14
CA LEU A 135 -3.94 -8.00 11.69
C LEU A 135 -4.16 -6.87 10.68
N ALA A 136 -3.08 -6.39 10.04
CA ALA A 136 -3.15 -5.30 9.08
C ALA A 136 -4.02 -5.64 7.86
N PRO A 137 -3.77 -6.74 7.12
CA PRO A 137 -4.56 -7.07 5.92
C PRO A 137 -5.99 -7.53 6.22
N MET A 138 -6.26 -8.15 7.37
CA MET A 138 -7.59 -8.72 7.67
C MET A 138 -8.50 -7.75 8.44
N VAL A 139 -7.96 -7.01 9.40
CA VAL A 139 -8.77 -6.23 10.36
C VAL A 139 -8.66 -4.74 10.14
N LEU A 140 -7.45 -4.22 9.96
CA LEU A 140 -7.23 -2.77 9.82
C LEU A 140 -7.55 -2.28 8.40
N ALA A 141 -7.21 -3.08 7.38
CA ALA A 141 -7.43 -2.73 5.98
C ALA A 141 -8.88 -2.30 5.65
N PRO A 142 -9.94 -2.99 6.16
CA PRO A 142 -11.32 -2.54 5.96
C PRO A 142 -11.61 -1.13 6.48
N LEU A 143 -10.98 -0.71 7.58
CA LEU A 143 -11.14 0.64 8.16
C LEU A 143 -10.50 1.74 7.29
N PHE A 144 -9.66 1.32 6.34
CA PHE A 144 -9.07 2.18 5.31
C PHE A 144 -9.67 1.90 3.93
N GLY A 145 -10.82 1.22 3.83
CA GLY A 145 -11.49 1.00 2.54
C GLY A 145 -10.90 -0.12 1.69
N ILE A 146 -10.03 -0.97 2.24
CA ILE A 146 -9.51 -2.15 1.54
C ILE A 146 -10.19 -3.40 2.11
N PRO A 147 -10.93 -4.17 1.31
CA PRO A 147 -11.60 -5.37 1.80
C PRO A 147 -10.63 -6.38 2.44
N SER A 148 -11.10 -7.01 3.52
CA SER A 148 -10.30 -7.90 4.38
C SER A 148 -9.59 -8.99 3.57
N GLY A 149 -8.26 -9.02 3.62
CA GLY A 149 -7.46 -10.09 3.04
C GLY A 149 -7.42 -10.14 1.50
N VAL A 150 -7.90 -9.09 0.83
CA VAL A 150 -7.98 -9.03 -0.64
C VAL A 150 -6.71 -8.44 -1.27
N TYR A 151 -6.04 -7.51 -0.58
CA TYR A 151 -4.93 -6.72 -1.12
C TYR A 151 -3.80 -7.58 -1.70
N ALA A 152 -3.37 -8.63 -0.99
CA ALA A 152 -2.27 -9.49 -1.43
C ALA A 152 -2.55 -10.22 -2.75
N LEU A 153 -3.80 -10.66 -2.97
CA LEU A 153 -4.19 -11.30 -4.23
C LEU A 153 -4.14 -10.32 -5.40
N HIS A 154 -4.60 -9.08 -5.19
CA HIS A 154 -4.51 -8.06 -6.22
C HIS A 154 -3.06 -7.66 -6.47
N HIS A 155 -2.34 -7.22 -5.45
CA HIS A 155 -1.05 -6.58 -5.60
C HIS A 155 0.07 -7.57 -5.95
N ALA A 156 0.28 -8.59 -5.12
CA ALA A 156 1.43 -9.50 -5.27
C ALA A 156 1.17 -10.64 -6.27
N VAL A 157 -0.07 -11.13 -6.36
CA VAL A 157 -0.38 -12.33 -7.17
C VAL A 157 -0.91 -11.99 -8.56
N MET A 158 -1.55 -10.83 -8.74
CA MET A 158 -2.06 -10.38 -10.03
C MET A 158 -1.18 -9.27 -10.61
N HIS A 159 -1.13 -8.10 -9.97
CA HIS A 159 -0.50 -6.91 -10.54
C HIS A 159 0.99 -7.12 -10.82
N HIS A 160 1.76 -7.68 -9.88
CA HIS A 160 3.19 -7.96 -10.13
C HIS A 160 3.43 -9.04 -11.18
N VAL A 161 2.60 -10.08 -11.22
CA VAL A 161 2.76 -11.19 -12.17
C VAL A 161 2.36 -10.77 -13.59
N GLU A 162 1.23 -10.09 -13.72
CA GLU A 162 0.68 -9.67 -15.00
C GLU A 162 1.22 -8.31 -15.43
N ASN A 163 1.79 -7.53 -14.51
CA ASN A 163 2.65 -6.37 -14.73
C ASN A 163 2.07 -5.35 -15.73
N ASN A 164 0.95 -4.73 -15.33
CA ASN A 164 0.26 -3.73 -16.12
C ASN A 164 -0.25 -4.24 -17.49
N LYS A 165 -0.34 -5.56 -17.71
CA LYS A 165 -0.78 -6.15 -18.98
C LYS A 165 -2.29 -6.08 -19.16
N VAL A 166 -2.69 -5.51 -20.30
CA VAL A 166 -4.10 -5.38 -20.72
C VAL A 166 -4.81 -6.73 -20.73
N GLY A 167 -6.01 -6.77 -20.14
CA GLY A 167 -6.88 -7.94 -20.12
C GLY A 167 -6.52 -9.02 -19.08
N LYS A 168 -5.43 -8.82 -18.32
CA LYS A 168 -5.01 -9.74 -17.26
C LYS A 168 -4.84 -9.07 -15.91
N ASP A 169 -4.15 -7.93 -15.90
CA ASP A 169 -4.07 -7.06 -14.74
C ASP A 169 -5.32 -6.18 -14.68
N LEU A 170 -6.12 -6.32 -13.62
CA LEU A 170 -7.34 -5.53 -13.43
C LEU A 170 -7.04 -4.05 -13.20
N SER A 171 -5.84 -3.73 -12.74
CA SER A 171 -5.33 -2.38 -12.56
C SER A 171 -4.49 -1.90 -13.75
N SER A 172 -4.53 -2.58 -14.90
CA SER A 172 -3.79 -2.17 -16.09
C SER A 172 -4.22 -0.79 -16.60
N THR A 173 -3.24 0.09 -16.76
CA THR A 173 -3.35 1.43 -17.36
C THR A 173 -3.04 1.42 -18.86
N ALA A 174 -2.43 0.34 -19.37
CA ALA A 174 -1.98 0.23 -20.75
C ALA A 174 -3.08 0.27 -21.81
N GLY A 175 -4.32 -0.03 -21.43
CA GLY A 175 -5.48 0.08 -22.32
C GLY A 175 -6.08 1.49 -22.40
N PHE A 176 -5.55 2.47 -21.66
CA PHE A 176 -6.15 3.79 -21.53
C PHE A 176 -5.25 4.90 -22.07
N GLN A 177 -5.88 5.95 -22.58
CA GLN A 177 -5.21 7.19 -22.94
C GLN A 177 -4.88 7.99 -21.67
N ARG A 178 -3.60 8.08 -21.30
CA ARG A 178 -3.19 8.47 -19.95
C ARG A 178 -3.23 9.96 -19.62
N ASP A 179 -3.34 10.81 -20.64
CA ASP A 179 -3.56 12.25 -20.53
C ASP A 179 -5.06 12.62 -20.47
N SER A 180 -5.97 11.63 -20.50
CA SER A 180 -7.42 11.86 -20.47
C SER A 180 -8.02 11.61 -19.08
N VAL A 181 -8.63 12.66 -18.50
CA VAL A 181 -9.37 12.58 -17.23
C VAL A 181 -10.53 11.59 -17.31
N LEU A 182 -11.25 11.54 -18.45
CA LEU A 182 -12.35 10.59 -18.64
C LEU A 182 -11.85 9.14 -18.68
N ALA A 183 -10.68 8.91 -19.29
CA ALA A 183 -10.08 7.58 -19.30
C ALA A 183 -9.68 7.14 -17.88
N PHE A 184 -9.12 8.05 -17.07
CA PHE A 184 -8.82 7.78 -15.67
C PHE A 184 -10.08 7.46 -14.85
N LEU A 185 -11.17 8.23 -15.01
CA LEU A 185 -12.42 7.97 -14.30
C LEU A 185 -13.04 6.62 -14.69
N ALA A 186 -13.02 6.26 -15.97
CA ALA A 186 -13.49 4.96 -16.44
C ALA A 186 -12.65 3.81 -15.86
N TYR A 187 -11.32 3.97 -15.83
CA TYR A 187 -10.39 3.05 -15.22
C TYR A 187 -10.68 2.84 -13.71
N TRP A 188 -10.78 3.92 -12.95
CA TRP A 188 -11.04 3.87 -11.52
C TRP A 188 -12.40 3.27 -11.17
N LEU A 189 -13.48 3.67 -11.86
CA LEU A 189 -14.81 3.15 -11.60
C LEU A 189 -14.93 1.66 -11.94
N ARG A 190 -14.35 1.23 -13.06
CA ARG A 190 -14.28 -0.19 -13.42
C ARG A 190 -13.60 -0.98 -12.31
N PHE A 191 -12.42 -0.55 -11.87
CA PHE A 191 -11.68 -1.26 -10.83
C PHE A 191 -12.46 -1.31 -9.51
N THR A 192 -12.95 -0.16 -9.06
CA THR A 192 -13.63 -0.01 -7.76
C THR A 192 -14.92 -0.84 -7.68
N ILE A 193 -15.68 -0.92 -8.77
CA ILE A 193 -16.96 -1.65 -8.78
C ILE A 193 -16.75 -3.13 -9.16
N GLY A 194 -15.91 -3.40 -10.16
CA GLY A 194 -15.73 -4.73 -10.75
C GLY A 194 -14.85 -5.69 -9.95
N SER A 195 -13.93 -5.17 -9.12
CA SER A 195 -12.93 -5.99 -8.42
C SER A 195 -13.52 -7.07 -7.51
N CYS A 196 -14.69 -6.85 -6.92
CA CYS A 196 -15.36 -7.85 -6.07
C CYS A 196 -15.77 -9.13 -6.82
N VAL A 197 -15.90 -9.04 -8.15
CA VAL A 197 -16.21 -10.16 -9.04
C VAL A 197 -14.98 -10.59 -9.83
N GLU A 198 -14.30 -9.64 -10.47
CA GLU A 198 -13.21 -9.94 -11.41
C GLU A 198 -11.98 -10.56 -10.72
N LEU A 199 -11.66 -10.14 -9.50
CA LEU A 199 -10.48 -10.60 -8.78
C LEU A 199 -10.57 -12.07 -8.29
N PRO A 200 -11.66 -12.51 -7.62
CA PRO A 200 -11.81 -13.93 -7.30
C PRO A 200 -11.95 -14.78 -8.58
N MET A 201 -12.59 -14.27 -9.63
CA MET A 201 -12.64 -14.95 -10.93
C MET A 201 -11.26 -15.14 -11.57
N TYR A 202 -10.39 -14.13 -11.49
CA TYR A 202 -9.00 -14.26 -11.92
C TYR A 202 -8.29 -15.37 -11.16
N ALA A 203 -8.33 -15.36 -9.82
CA ALA A 203 -7.68 -16.39 -9.01
C ALA A 203 -8.22 -17.78 -9.34
N TRP A 204 -9.53 -17.90 -9.57
CA TRP A 204 -10.16 -19.15 -10.01
C TRP A 204 -9.62 -19.62 -11.37
N LYS A 205 -9.57 -18.74 -12.38
CA LYS A 205 -9.03 -19.05 -13.72
C LYS A 205 -7.56 -19.47 -13.65
N GLN A 206 -6.79 -18.90 -12.73
CA GLN A 206 -5.40 -19.27 -12.43
C GLN A 206 -5.29 -20.52 -11.52
N LYS A 207 -6.39 -21.23 -11.25
CA LYS A 207 -6.47 -22.43 -10.41
C LYS A 207 -6.02 -22.22 -8.96
N ARG A 208 -6.01 -20.97 -8.48
CA ARG A 208 -5.69 -20.58 -7.09
C ARG A 208 -6.96 -20.56 -6.24
N TYR A 209 -7.65 -21.70 -6.14
CA TYR A 209 -8.99 -21.79 -5.54
C TYR A 209 -9.05 -21.32 -4.08
N SER A 210 -8.01 -21.60 -3.29
CA SER A 210 -7.92 -21.12 -1.90
C SER A 210 -7.89 -19.58 -1.83
N MET A 211 -7.12 -18.92 -2.70
CA MET A 211 -7.07 -17.46 -2.76
C MET A 211 -8.37 -16.87 -3.33
N ALA A 212 -9.00 -17.54 -4.29
CA ALA A 212 -10.31 -17.14 -4.81
C ALA A 212 -11.37 -17.17 -3.68
N ALA A 213 -11.41 -18.24 -2.89
CA ALA A 213 -12.31 -18.36 -1.75
C ALA A 213 -12.01 -17.31 -0.67
N GLN A 214 -10.73 -17.12 -0.31
CA GLN A 214 -10.32 -16.08 0.65
C GLN A 214 -10.75 -14.68 0.17
N CYS A 215 -10.55 -14.37 -1.11
CA CYS A 215 -10.95 -13.08 -1.68
C CYS A 215 -12.45 -12.87 -1.60
N ALA A 216 -13.25 -13.87 -2.01
CA ALA A 216 -14.71 -13.79 -1.96
C ALA A 216 -15.21 -13.65 -0.51
N LEU A 217 -14.65 -14.41 0.43
CA LEU A 217 -14.96 -14.30 1.86
C LEU A 217 -14.52 -12.96 2.45
N GLY A 218 -13.40 -12.40 1.97
CA GLY A 218 -12.90 -11.09 2.37
C GLY A 218 -13.86 -9.95 2.01
N PHE A 219 -14.35 -9.94 0.77
CA PHE A 219 -15.41 -9.03 0.35
C PHE A 219 -16.70 -9.27 1.15
N ALA A 220 -17.17 -10.51 1.24
CA ALA A 220 -18.40 -10.85 1.96
C ALA A 220 -18.34 -10.45 3.45
N GLY A 221 -17.21 -10.72 4.12
CA GLY A 221 -16.98 -10.36 5.51
C GLY A 221 -16.95 -8.84 5.71
N THR A 222 -16.34 -8.10 4.78
CA THR A 222 -16.33 -6.62 4.81
C THR A 222 -17.75 -6.06 4.65
N PHE A 223 -18.53 -6.60 3.70
CA PHE A 223 -19.94 -6.20 3.51
C PHE A 223 -20.84 -6.59 4.68
N ALA A 224 -20.57 -7.73 5.33
CA ALA A 224 -21.26 -8.15 6.54
C ALA A 224 -20.94 -7.20 7.71
N ALA A 225 -19.68 -6.80 7.88
CA ALA A 225 -19.28 -5.83 8.90
C ALA A 225 -19.93 -4.46 8.68
N TYR A 226 -19.98 -3.98 7.43
CA TYR A 226 -20.76 -2.80 7.05
C TYR A 226 -22.24 -2.96 7.43
N SER A 227 -22.87 -4.05 7.02
CA SER A 227 -24.30 -4.29 7.24
C SER A 227 -24.64 -4.37 8.73
N PHE A 228 -23.78 -5.00 9.53
CA PHE A 228 -23.93 -5.07 10.97
C PHE A 228 -23.80 -3.69 11.61
N THR A 229 -22.76 -2.94 11.24
CA THR A 229 -22.53 -1.58 11.76
C THR A 229 -23.66 -0.64 11.37
N ALA A 230 -24.19 -0.76 10.15
CA ALA A 230 -25.28 0.08 9.65
C ALA A 230 -26.60 -0.12 10.41
N ARG A 231 -26.82 -1.31 11.00
CA ARG A 231 -27.97 -1.56 11.89
C ARG A 231 -27.85 -0.86 13.24
N ILE A 232 -26.63 -0.58 13.68
CA ILE A 232 -26.35 0.14 14.92
C ILE A 232 -26.32 1.64 14.65
N ASN A 233 -25.53 2.06 13.66
CA ASN A 233 -25.36 3.44 13.24
C ASN A 233 -24.99 3.50 11.74
N SER A 234 -25.99 3.78 10.90
CA SER A 234 -25.83 3.85 9.44
C SER A 234 -24.90 4.97 8.98
N VAL A 235 -24.88 6.09 9.71
CA VAL A 235 -23.96 7.20 9.43
C VAL A 235 -22.53 6.79 9.72
N ALA A 236 -22.26 6.14 10.86
CA ALA A 236 -20.94 5.60 11.16
C ALA A 236 -20.49 4.58 10.10
N ALA A 237 -21.37 3.65 9.73
CA ALA A 237 -21.06 2.64 8.71
C ALA A 237 -20.67 3.25 7.34
N LEU A 238 -21.35 4.33 6.93
CA LEU A 238 -21.01 5.09 5.73
C LEU A 238 -19.57 5.63 5.79
N TRP A 239 -19.19 6.28 6.90
CA TRP A 239 -17.89 6.92 7.07
C TRP A 239 -16.74 5.97 7.40
N ILE A 240 -17.03 4.77 7.91
CA ILE A 240 -16.02 3.74 8.23
C ILE A 240 -15.75 2.82 7.03
N PHE A 241 -16.75 2.51 6.22
CA PHE A 241 -16.61 1.51 5.15
C PHE A 241 -16.80 2.08 3.75
N VAL A 242 -17.90 2.79 3.50
CA VAL A 242 -18.28 3.16 2.12
C VAL A 242 -17.42 4.31 1.60
N VAL A 243 -17.34 5.42 2.34
CA VAL A 243 -16.52 6.57 1.92
C VAL A 243 -15.04 6.16 1.84
N PRO A 244 -14.46 5.48 2.83
CA PRO A 244 -13.13 4.90 2.72
C PRO A 244 -12.90 4.03 1.50
N TYR A 245 -13.85 3.15 1.14
CA TYR A 245 -13.71 2.27 -0.04
C TYR A 245 -13.48 3.06 -1.33
N PHE A 246 -14.27 4.11 -1.57
CA PHE A 246 -14.12 4.94 -2.76
C PHE A 246 -12.91 5.88 -2.70
N VAL A 247 -12.62 6.48 -1.54
CA VAL A 247 -11.49 7.42 -1.41
C VAL A 247 -10.16 6.68 -1.53
N SER A 248 -10.01 5.54 -0.86
CA SER A 248 -8.78 4.75 -0.94
C SER A 248 -8.60 4.08 -2.29
N SER A 249 -9.67 3.58 -2.92
CA SER A 249 -9.54 3.05 -4.29
C SER A 249 -9.16 4.16 -5.27
N LEU A 250 -9.70 5.37 -5.12
CA LEU A 250 -9.32 6.51 -5.95
C LEU A 250 -7.84 6.84 -5.78
N ALA A 251 -7.36 6.94 -4.53
CA ALA A 251 -5.96 7.24 -4.24
C ALA A 251 -5.00 6.17 -4.79
N LEU A 252 -5.31 4.87 -4.59
CA LEU A 252 -4.49 3.77 -5.08
C LEU A 252 -4.48 3.69 -6.61
N MET A 253 -5.65 3.88 -7.24
CA MET A 253 -5.75 3.86 -8.70
C MET A 253 -5.07 5.09 -9.31
N PHE A 254 -5.14 6.25 -8.67
CA PHE A 254 -4.36 7.42 -9.06
C PHE A 254 -2.86 7.17 -8.94
N GLY A 255 -2.40 6.58 -7.82
CA GLY A 255 -0.99 6.22 -7.64
C GLY A 255 -0.48 5.27 -8.73
N ASN A 256 -1.21 4.18 -8.99
CA ASN A 256 -0.87 3.25 -10.07
C ASN A 256 -0.89 3.93 -11.45
N TRP A 257 -1.87 4.80 -11.70
CA TRP A 257 -1.94 5.59 -12.94
C TRP A 257 -0.72 6.49 -13.11
N SER A 258 -0.36 7.24 -12.08
CA SER A 258 0.79 8.15 -12.11
C SER A 258 2.10 7.40 -12.24
N GLN A 259 2.26 6.26 -11.56
CA GLN A 259 3.45 5.43 -11.58
C GLN A 259 3.69 4.75 -12.94
N HIS A 260 2.61 4.50 -13.70
CA HIS A 260 2.65 3.91 -15.03
C HIS A 260 2.25 4.91 -16.14
N VAL A 261 2.46 6.21 -15.91
CA VAL A 261 2.12 7.25 -16.91
C VAL A 261 3.05 7.21 -18.13
N PHE A 262 4.32 6.85 -17.93
CA PHE A 262 5.34 6.77 -18.97
C PHE A 262 5.68 5.32 -19.31
N VAL A 263 4.88 4.69 -20.17
CA VAL A 263 5.16 3.34 -20.69
C VAL A 263 5.76 3.44 -22.09
N ASP A 264 6.94 2.86 -22.29
CA ASP A 264 7.59 2.74 -23.59
C ASP A 264 6.77 1.80 -24.50
N PRO A 265 6.27 2.30 -25.65
CA PRO A 265 5.47 1.51 -26.57
C PRO A 265 6.27 0.37 -27.24
N ASP A 266 7.60 0.48 -27.35
CA ASP A 266 8.43 -0.56 -27.97
C ASP A 266 8.69 -1.73 -27.01
N LYS A 267 8.70 -1.46 -25.70
CA LYS A 267 8.96 -2.46 -24.65
C LYS A 267 8.02 -2.30 -23.44
N PRO A 268 6.70 -2.41 -23.62
CA PRO A 268 5.70 -2.10 -22.59
C PRO A 268 5.67 -3.11 -21.43
N HIS A 269 6.42 -4.22 -21.54
CA HIS A 269 6.52 -5.27 -20.53
C HIS A 269 7.88 -5.27 -19.81
N CYS A 270 8.76 -4.33 -20.12
CA CYS A 270 10.05 -4.21 -19.44
C CYS A 270 9.88 -3.36 -18.17
N ASN A 271 10.19 -3.92 -16.99
CA ASN A 271 10.02 -3.23 -15.70
C ASN A 271 10.72 -1.85 -15.66
N TYR A 272 11.87 -1.73 -16.32
CA TYR A 272 12.63 -0.49 -16.46
C TYR A 272 12.03 0.55 -17.42
N ARG A 273 11.00 0.18 -18.19
CA ARG A 273 10.42 1.00 -19.26
C ARG A 273 8.91 1.17 -19.16
N LEU A 274 8.28 0.62 -18.12
CA LEU A 274 6.84 0.75 -17.85
C LEU A 274 6.53 1.59 -16.61
N SER A 275 7.57 2.04 -15.90
CA SER A 275 7.48 2.87 -14.70
C SER A 275 8.72 3.76 -14.60
N TYR A 276 8.73 4.68 -13.64
CA TYR A 276 9.87 5.52 -13.28
C TYR A 276 10.04 5.56 -11.77
N CYS A 277 11.20 6.05 -11.32
CA CYS A 277 11.43 6.40 -9.92
C CYS A 277 11.26 7.91 -9.71
N ALA A 278 10.52 8.29 -8.66
CA ALA A 278 10.46 9.63 -8.12
C ALA A 278 11.36 9.71 -6.87
N ILE A 279 12.60 10.15 -7.07
CA ILE A 279 13.58 10.34 -5.99
C ILE A 279 13.48 11.77 -5.43
N ASN A 280 13.94 11.97 -4.21
CA ASN A 280 13.97 13.25 -3.49
C ASN A 280 12.57 13.89 -3.34
N HIS A 281 11.52 13.08 -3.40
CA HIS A 281 10.16 13.54 -3.21
C HIS A 281 9.80 13.46 -1.73
N SER A 282 9.10 14.47 -1.19
CA SER A 282 8.72 14.49 0.22
C SER A 282 7.91 13.27 0.64
N ASP A 283 7.13 12.70 -0.28
CA ASP A 283 6.32 11.51 0.00
C ASP A 283 7.16 10.30 0.42
N ASN A 284 8.41 10.16 -0.09
CA ASN A 284 9.30 9.04 0.25
C ASN A 284 9.57 8.95 1.76
N GLN A 285 9.46 10.07 2.48
CA GLN A 285 9.60 10.13 3.94
C GLN A 285 8.39 9.52 4.68
N TYR A 286 7.22 9.45 4.05
CA TYR A 286 5.98 8.90 4.61
C TYR A 286 5.64 7.51 4.09
N THR A 287 6.13 7.17 2.90
CA THR A 287 5.68 6.02 2.10
C THR A 287 6.73 4.93 2.00
N PHE A 288 7.68 4.86 2.93
CA PHE A 288 8.72 3.82 2.94
C PHE A 288 9.55 3.76 1.64
N ASN A 289 9.73 4.90 0.95
CA ASN A 289 10.38 5.02 -0.36
C ASN A 289 9.59 4.42 -1.54
N ASP A 290 8.26 4.50 -1.52
CA ASP A 290 7.39 4.08 -2.63
C ASP A 290 7.71 4.76 -3.97
N GLY A 291 8.34 5.95 -3.94
CA GLY A 291 8.83 6.62 -5.15
C GLY A 291 9.83 5.79 -5.96
N TYR A 292 10.46 4.75 -5.39
CA TYR A 292 11.35 3.84 -6.10
C TYR A 292 10.60 2.70 -6.82
N HIS A 293 9.51 3.04 -7.51
CA HIS A 293 8.57 2.07 -8.09
C HIS A 293 9.19 1.14 -9.14
N THR A 294 10.11 1.63 -9.98
CA THR A 294 10.82 0.76 -10.93
C THR A 294 11.66 -0.30 -10.22
N VAL A 295 12.36 0.09 -9.15
CA VAL A 295 13.16 -0.84 -8.34
C VAL A 295 12.25 -1.86 -7.66
N HIS A 296 11.08 -1.42 -7.19
CA HIS A 296 10.06 -2.27 -6.63
C HIS A 296 9.60 -3.37 -7.61
N HIS A 297 9.21 -3.00 -8.83
CA HIS A 297 8.81 -3.95 -9.89
C HIS A 297 9.92 -4.92 -10.29
N VAL A 298 11.18 -4.47 -10.31
CA VAL A 298 12.33 -5.33 -10.67
C VAL A 298 12.59 -6.42 -9.62
N ASN A 299 12.25 -6.17 -8.35
CA ASN A 299 12.55 -7.06 -7.24
C ASN A 299 11.32 -7.82 -6.67
N SER A 300 10.17 -7.71 -7.33
CA SER A 300 8.91 -8.36 -6.91
C SER A 300 8.67 -9.72 -7.58
#